data_AF-A0A4Y2AAF6-F1
#
_entry.id   AF-A0A4Y2AAF6-F1
#
_cell.length_a   1.000
_cell.length_b   1.000
_cell.length_c   1.000
_cell.angle_alpha   90.00
_cell.angle_beta   90.00
_cell.angle_gamma   90.00
#
_symmetry.space_group_name_H-M   'P 1'
#
loop_
_entity.id
_entity.type
_entity.pdbx_description
1 polymer ?
#
loop_
_entity_poly.entity_id
_entity_poly.type
_entity_poly.pdbx_seq_one_letter_code
_entity_poly.pdbx_strand_id
1 'polypeptide(L)'
;LTKENAELLGSRLKEKNLLTTHTSFSWYRNREKQFLSFFKSDNFLVYCSDIPGLLHELEDIPYNPNDWRLFIDSSKRSLKAVSLHNESELASVPVAHSVFMKETYESMEMLLTKIKYTEHKWAICGDLKIIGLLLGQQSGFTKFPCFICEWDSRDRESHWIKKIWPKRQEWIPGKKNILNEYLIDPQNILLPPLHIKLGLIKQFVKALDKGGKCFEYLISKFPKLSSAKIKEGVFDGTQIKKLVKDSNFVQCMTNTEKQAWVAFKDVVEGFLGNERKENYKELVTELLRTYHLLGCNMSIKIHYLHSHLEYFPDNLGKMSDKQGERFHQDIKEMERRYQGRWDVNMMADYCWCLKRDSDVDHKRKTRKRSFLTSRKTQKLS
;
A
#
# COMPACT_ATOMS: atom_id res chain seq x y z
N LEU A 1 1.76 41.42 5.47
CA LEU A 1 0.50 41.25 4.71
C LEU A 1 0.25 39.76 4.54
N THR A 2 -1.00 39.30 4.59
CA THR A 2 -1.33 37.98 4.03
C THR A 2 -0.93 37.98 2.56
N LYS A 3 -0.69 36.80 1.97
CA LYS A 3 -0.21 36.72 0.58
C LYS A 3 -1.24 37.32 -0.40
N GLU A 4 -2.53 37.15 -0.14
CA GLU A 4 -3.63 37.81 -0.87
C GLU A 4 -3.58 39.34 -0.76
N ASN A 5 -3.36 39.88 0.44
CA ASN A 5 -3.25 41.33 0.62
C ASN A 5 -1.97 41.90 -0.04
N ALA A 6 -0.90 41.10 -0.13
CA ALA A 6 0.31 41.45 -0.86
C ALA A 6 0.10 41.43 -2.39
N GLU A 7 -0.70 40.48 -2.90
CA GLU A 7 -1.11 40.42 -4.32
C GLU A 7 -2.01 41.59 -4.71
N LEU A 8 -3.03 41.88 -3.89
CA LEU A 8 -3.91 43.03 -4.09
C LEU A 8 -3.12 44.34 -4.05
N LEU A 9 -2.23 44.51 -3.07
CA LEU A 9 -1.35 45.68 -3.01
C LEU A 9 -0.46 45.78 -4.24
N GLY A 10 0.16 44.68 -4.68
CA GLY A 10 0.96 44.63 -5.90
C GLY A 10 0.16 45.07 -7.14
N SER A 11 -1.08 44.61 -7.28
CA SER A 11 -2.00 45.03 -8.36
C SER A 11 -2.30 46.54 -8.29
N ARG A 12 -2.64 47.05 -7.10
CA ARG A 12 -2.95 48.48 -6.90
C ARG A 12 -1.75 49.40 -7.13
N LEU A 13 -0.55 48.97 -6.73
CA LEU A 13 0.68 49.72 -6.99
C LEU A 13 1.03 49.72 -8.49
N LYS A 14 0.74 48.62 -9.20
CA LYS A 14 0.90 48.53 -10.66
C LYS A 14 -0.06 49.47 -11.40
N GLU A 15 -1.34 49.48 -11.01
CA GLU A 15 -2.35 50.41 -11.55
C GLU A 15 -1.92 51.89 -11.40
N LYS A 16 -1.21 52.20 -10.32
CA LYS A 16 -0.74 53.56 -10.02
C LYS A 16 0.66 53.88 -10.55
N ASN A 17 1.28 53.00 -11.35
CA ASN A 17 2.67 53.14 -11.83
C ASN A 17 3.70 53.35 -10.71
N LEU A 18 3.45 52.80 -9.52
CA LEU A 18 4.33 52.93 -8.35
C LEU A 18 5.32 51.76 -8.22
N LEU A 19 5.57 51.04 -9.31
CA LEU A 19 6.44 49.87 -9.34
C LEU A 19 7.58 50.07 -10.34
N THR A 20 8.79 49.65 -9.95
CA THR A 20 9.95 49.65 -10.85
C THR A 20 9.79 48.54 -11.90
N THR A 21 10.37 48.76 -13.08
CA THR A 21 10.25 47.92 -14.29
C THR A 21 10.69 46.45 -14.13
N HIS A 22 11.51 46.15 -13.11
CA HIS A 22 11.98 44.79 -12.82
C HIS A 22 11.27 44.14 -11.63
N THR A 23 10.18 44.74 -11.12
CA THR A 23 9.39 44.14 -10.06
C THR A 23 8.65 42.92 -10.59
N SER A 24 8.97 41.74 -10.04
CA SER A 24 8.28 40.49 -10.36
C SER A 24 7.33 40.10 -9.23
N PHE A 25 6.14 39.61 -9.60
CA PHE A 25 5.14 39.12 -8.66
C PHE A 25 5.04 37.60 -8.74
N SER A 26 4.86 36.97 -7.58
CA SER A 26 4.55 35.55 -7.48
C SER A 26 3.09 35.38 -7.07
N TRP A 27 2.24 35.05 -8.04
CA TRP A 27 0.80 34.87 -7.86
C TRP A 27 0.47 33.51 -7.23
N TYR A 28 -0.62 33.43 -6.49
CA TYR A 28 -1.25 32.15 -6.16
C TYR A 28 -1.60 31.44 -7.47
N ARG A 29 -1.09 30.22 -7.62
CA ARG A 29 -1.57 29.33 -8.68
C ARG A 29 -2.97 28.92 -8.23
N ASN A 30 -3.98 29.26 -9.04
CA ASN A 30 -5.38 28.88 -8.83
C ASN A 30 -5.73 27.58 -9.56
N ARG A 31 -4.71 26.75 -9.80
CA ARG A 31 -4.79 25.62 -10.74
C ARG A 31 -5.59 24.46 -10.17
N GLU A 32 -5.57 24.34 -8.85
CA GLU A 32 -6.33 23.40 -8.05
C GLU A 32 -7.80 23.80 -7.89
N LYS A 33 -8.21 25.04 -8.24
CA LYS A 33 -9.56 25.55 -7.96
C LYS A 33 -10.66 24.65 -8.52
N GLN A 34 -10.46 24.08 -9.72
CA GLN A 34 -11.42 23.18 -10.34
C GLN A 34 -11.66 21.89 -9.53
N PHE A 35 -10.71 21.49 -8.68
CA PHE A 35 -10.81 20.29 -7.85
C PHE A 35 -11.18 20.57 -6.39
N LEU A 36 -11.17 21.83 -5.94
CA LEU A 36 -11.41 22.17 -4.54
C LEU A 36 -12.81 21.75 -4.06
N SER A 37 -13.82 21.86 -4.93
CA SER A 37 -15.21 21.52 -4.61
C SER A 37 -15.40 20.06 -4.21
N PHE A 38 -14.54 19.15 -4.68
CA PHE A 38 -14.63 17.72 -4.36
C PHE A 38 -14.08 17.38 -2.98
N PHE A 39 -13.23 18.23 -2.39
CA PHE A 39 -12.58 17.94 -1.11
C PHE A 39 -13.16 18.74 0.06
N LYS A 40 -13.34 18.05 1.19
CA LYS A 40 -13.75 18.64 2.46
C LYS A 40 -12.73 18.30 3.54
N SER A 41 -12.74 19.06 4.62
CA SER A 41 -11.95 18.78 5.82
C SER A 41 -12.83 18.67 7.04
N ASP A 42 -12.59 17.66 7.88
CA ASP A 42 -13.21 17.55 9.20
C ASP A 42 -12.25 16.84 10.17
N ASN A 43 -12.12 17.33 11.40
CA ASN A 43 -11.30 16.73 12.46
C ASN A 43 -9.93 16.21 12.01
N PHE A 44 -9.19 17.05 11.27
CA PHE A 44 -7.86 16.74 10.69
C PHE A 44 -7.83 15.70 9.55
N LEU A 45 -8.99 15.24 9.08
CA LEU A 45 -9.14 14.42 7.88
C LEU A 45 -9.55 15.30 6.70
N VAL A 46 -8.74 15.28 5.63
CA VAL A 46 -9.17 15.77 4.32
C VAL A 46 -9.70 14.58 3.53
N TYR A 47 -10.89 14.69 2.95
CA TYR A 47 -11.53 13.61 2.23
C TYR A 47 -12.26 14.11 0.98
N CYS A 48 -12.36 13.25 -0.03
CA CYS A 48 -13.18 13.47 -1.21
C CYS A 48 -14.64 13.18 -0.86
N SER A 49 -15.51 14.14 -1.11
CA SER A 49 -16.94 14.07 -0.82
C SER A 49 -17.82 13.69 -2.01
N ASP A 50 -17.24 13.67 -3.22
CA ASP A 50 -17.90 13.27 -4.46
C ASP A 50 -16.87 12.61 -5.40
N ILE A 51 -16.66 11.31 -5.19
CA ILE A 51 -15.74 10.49 -5.99
C ILE A 51 -16.21 10.36 -7.45
N PRO A 52 -17.51 10.11 -7.74
CA PRO A 52 -17.99 10.08 -9.12
C PRO A 52 -17.70 11.40 -9.86
N GLY A 53 -18.03 12.55 -9.25
CA GLY A 53 -17.77 13.85 -9.85
C GLY A 53 -16.28 14.13 -10.04
N LEU A 54 -15.43 13.72 -9.08
CA LEU A 54 -13.98 13.86 -9.22
C LEU A 54 -13.42 13.06 -10.40
N LEU A 55 -13.91 11.82 -10.61
CA LEU A 55 -13.48 10.97 -11.72
C LEU A 55 -13.95 11.52 -13.08
N HIS A 56 -15.16 12.06 -13.13
CA HIS A 56 -15.67 12.76 -14.30
C HIS A 56 -14.82 14.00 -14.61
N GLU A 57 -14.52 14.84 -13.61
CA GLU A 57 -13.66 16.01 -13.81
C GLU A 57 -12.22 15.63 -14.21
N LEU A 58 -11.71 14.47 -13.78
CA LEU A 58 -10.37 14.03 -14.16
C LEU A 58 -10.28 13.69 -15.65
N GLU A 59 -11.13 12.81 -16.16
CA GLU A 59 -11.05 12.26 -17.54
C GLU A 59 -12.41 11.75 -18.09
N ASP A 60 -13.54 12.32 -17.68
CA ASP A 60 -14.89 11.92 -18.09
C ASP A 60 -15.22 10.43 -17.86
N ILE A 61 -14.63 9.82 -16.83
CA ILE A 61 -14.75 8.38 -16.59
C ILE A 61 -16.10 8.05 -15.94
N PRO A 62 -16.89 7.11 -16.52
CA PRO A 62 -18.12 6.64 -15.89
C PRO A 62 -17.77 5.92 -14.59
N TYR A 63 -18.43 6.32 -13.50
CA TYR A 63 -18.19 5.72 -12.20
C TYR A 63 -19.01 4.43 -12.02
N ASN A 64 -18.31 3.33 -11.82
CA ASN A 64 -18.86 2.07 -11.34
C ASN A 64 -18.02 1.59 -10.15
N PRO A 65 -18.60 1.40 -8.95
CA PRO A 65 -17.84 1.03 -7.77
C PRO A 65 -17.06 -0.29 -7.94
N ASN A 66 -17.57 -1.25 -8.73
CA ASN A 66 -16.93 -2.55 -8.91
C ASN A 66 -15.61 -2.50 -9.69
N ASP A 67 -15.33 -1.38 -10.37
CA ASP A 67 -14.07 -1.19 -11.12
C ASP A 67 -12.94 -0.68 -10.22
N TRP A 68 -13.26 -0.36 -8.95
CA TRP A 68 -12.35 0.25 -8.00
C TRP A 68 -12.22 -0.57 -6.71
N ARG A 69 -11.07 -0.44 -6.08
CA ARG A 69 -10.80 -0.93 -4.73
C ARG A 69 -10.20 0.19 -3.88
N LEU A 70 -10.47 0.15 -2.58
CA LEU A 70 -9.95 1.10 -1.63
C LEU A 70 -8.67 0.55 -0.99
N PHE A 71 -7.57 1.26 -1.17
CA PHE A 71 -6.33 1.01 -0.43
C PHE A 71 -6.22 1.96 0.75
N ILE A 72 -6.07 1.40 1.95
CA ILE A 72 -5.83 2.17 3.17
C ILE A 72 -4.44 1.83 3.69
N ASP A 73 -3.64 2.88 3.87
CA ASP A 73 -2.36 2.82 4.54
C ASP A 73 -2.34 3.82 5.70
N SER A 74 -1.72 3.42 6.79
CA SER A 74 -1.57 4.30 7.94
C SER A 74 -0.25 4.09 8.64
N SER A 75 0.21 5.15 9.28
CA SER A 75 1.35 5.13 10.19
C SER A 75 0.91 5.61 11.57
N LYS A 76 1.86 5.67 12.51
CA LYS A 76 1.61 6.24 13.84
C LYS A 76 1.11 7.70 13.82
N ARG A 77 1.28 8.41 12.71
CA ARG A 77 0.96 9.85 12.58
C ARG A 77 0.35 10.19 11.23
N SER A 78 -0.18 9.23 10.48
CA SER A 78 -0.79 9.55 9.19
C SER A 78 -1.79 8.49 8.79
N LEU A 79 -2.83 8.91 8.08
CA LEU A 79 -3.83 8.04 7.49
C LEU A 79 -4.02 8.45 6.03
N LYS A 80 -3.99 7.47 5.13
CA LYS A 80 -4.09 7.69 3.69
C LYS A 80 -5.05 6.65 3.12
N ALA A 81 -6.07 7.12 2.43
CA ALA A 81 -7.02 6.29 1.71
C ALA A 81 -7.00 6.68 0.24
N VAL A 82 -6.98 5.68 -0.64
CA VAL A 82 -6.74 5.86 -2.06
C VAL A 82 -7.62 4.89 -2.84
N SER A 83 -8.29 5.38 -3.86
CA SER A 83 -9.04 4.55 -4.79
C SER A 83 -8.11 4.08 -5.91
N LEU A 84 -8.10 2.77 -6.14
CA LEU A 84 -7.27 2.09 -7.13
C LEU A 84 -8.15 1.38 -8.15
N HIS A 85 -7.94 1.66 -9.44
CA HIS A 85 -8.62 0.93 -10.51
C HIS A 85 -8.16 -0.53 -10.55
N ASN A 86 -9.08 -1.48 -10.72
CA ASN A 86 -8.81 -2.92 -10.62
C ASN A 86 -7.80 -3.44 -11.66
N GLU A 87 -7.82 -2.88 -12.87
CA GLU A 87 -6.84 -3.21 -13.92
C GLU A 87 -5.50 -2.46 -13.76
N SER A 88 -5.38 -1.56 -12.77
CA SER A 88 -4.20 -0.71 -12.52
C SER A 88 -3.79 0.20 -13.69
N GLU A 89 -4.65 0.37 -14.69
CA GLU A 89 -4.42 1.23 -15.87
C GLU A 89 -4.45 2.71 -15.53
N LEU A 90 -5.36 3.10 -14.64
CA LEU A 90 -5.53 4.48 -14.18
C LEU A 90 -4.59 4.82 -13.02
N ALA A 91 -4.28 6.11 -12.89
CA ALA A 91 -3.59 6.62 -11.71
C ALA A 91 -4.41 6.43 -10.43
N SER A 92 -3.71 6.47 -9.30
CA SER A 92 -4.34 6.38 -8.00
C SER A 92 -5.09 7.67 -7.68
N VAL A 93 -6.35 7.56 -7.26
CA VAL A 93 -7.18 8.71 -6.91
C VAL A 93 -7.14 8.92 -5.40
N PRO A 94 -6.70 10.09 -4.91
CA PRO A 94 -6.70 10.36 -3.48
C PRO A 94 -8.13 10.44 -2.93
N VAL A 95 -8.46 9.59 -1.95
CA VAL A 95 -9.78 9.54 -1.32
C VAL A 95 -9.76 10.27 0.01
N ALA A 96 -8.73 10.03 0.83
CA ALA A 96 -8.57 10.74 2.08
C ALA A 96 -7.11 10.83 2.52
N HIS A 97 -6.80 11.87 3.31
CA HIS A 97 -5.47 12.16 3.80
C HIS A 97 -5.54 12.82 5.19
N SER A 98 -4.67 12.35 6.07
CA SER A 98 -4.36 13.00 7.34
C SER A 98 -2.91 12.72 7.74
N VAL A 99 -2.32 13.68 8.43
CA VAL A 99 -0.98 13.63 9.08
C VAL A 99 -1.07 13.79 10.60
N PHE A 100 -2.29 13.75 11.14
CA PHE A 100 -2.55 13.89 12.57
C PHE A 100 -3.31 12.69 13.12
N MET A 101 -4.14 12.05 12.27
CA MET A 101 -4.87 10.85 12.65
C MET A 101 -3.93 9.66 12.84
N LYS A 102 -4.23 8.90 13.89
CA LYS A 102 -3.54 7.67 14.24
C LYS A 102 -4.27 6.48 13.67
N GLU A 103 -3.55 5.39 13.54
CA GLU A 103 -4.11 4.08 13.22
C GLU A 103 -4.89 3.50 14.43
N THR A 104 -6.16 3.87 14.55
CA THR A 104 -7.11 3.38 15.55
C THR A 104 -8.44 3.01 14.90
N TYR A 105 -9.29 2.28 15.62
CA TYR A 105 -10.60 1.86 15.12
C TYR A 105 -11.49 3.08 14.80
N GLU A 106 -11.51 4.07 15.68
CA GLU A 106 -12.32 5.30 15.56
C GLU A 106 -11.88 6.14 14.36
N SER A 107 -10.57 6.18 14.09
CA SER A 107 -10.04 6.83 12.89
C SER A 107 -10.50 6.14 11.60
N MET A 108 -10.57 4.81 11.59
CA MET A 108 -11.06 4.05 10.44
C MET A 108 -12.57 4.24 10.26
N GLU A 109 -13.34 4.23 11.35
CA GLU A 109 -14.78 4.49 11.34
C GLU A 109 -15.08 5.89 10.79
N MET A 110 -14.38 6.91 11.29
CA MET A 110 -14.50 8.29 10.79
C MET A 110 -14.16 8.36 9.30
N LEU A 111 -13.05 7.73 8.89
CA LEU A 111 -12.64 7.68 7.48
C LEU A 111 -13.73 7.09 6.60
N LEU A 112 -14.23 5.89 6.93
CA LEU A 112 -15.23 5.18 6.12
C LEU A 112 -16.57 5.92 6.07
N THR A 113 -16.96 6.54 7.18
CA THR A 113 -18.18 7.37 7.26
C THR A 113 -18.08 8.59 6.35
N LYS A 114 -16.95 9.33 6.40
CA LYS A 114 -16.78 10.56 5.60
C LYS A 114 -16.72 10.31 4.11
N ILE A 115 -16.16 9.17 3.70
CA ILE A 115 -16.09 8.77 2.29
C ILE A 115 -17.32 7.98 1.84
N LYS A 116 -18.35 7.86 2.71
CA LYS A 116 -19.60 7.14 2.41
C LYS A 116 -19.38 5.72 1.90
N TYR A 117 -18.47 4.98 2.54
CA TYR A 117 -18.07 3.65 2.08
C TYR A 117 -19.25 2.71 1.82
N THR A 118 -20.33 2.80 2.59
CA THR A 118 -21.53 1.97 2.45
C THR A 118 -22.26 2.15 1.12
N GLU A 119 -22.12 3.31 0.45
CA GLU A 119 -22.66 3.57 -0.89
C GLU A 119 -21.83 2.86 -1.98
N HIS A 120 -20.53 2.66 -1.73
CA HIS A 120 -19.58 2.14 -2.71
C HIS A 120 -19.30 0.65 -2.53
N LYS A 121 -19.20 0.17 -1.29
CA LYS A 121 -18.85 -1.20 -0.90
C LYS A 121 -17.60 -1.73 -1.63
N TRP A 122 -16.62 -0.85 -1.85
CA TRP A 122 -15.37 -1.23 -2.54
C TRP A 122 -14.70 -2.41 -1.86
N ALA A 123 -14.08 -3.27 -2.66
CA ALA A 123 -13.09 -4.19 -2.14
C ALA A 123 -11.97 -3.38 -1.44
N ILE A 124 -11.45 -3.88 -0.32
CA ILE A 124 -10.44 -3.20 0.50
C ILE A 124 -9.14 -3.99 0.50
N CYS A 125 -8.02 -3.29 0.29
CA CYS A 125 -6.69 -3.82 0.51
C CYS A 125 -5.86 -2.87 1.39
N GLY A 126 -4.86 -3.42 2.06
CA GLY A 126 -4.00 -2.69 2.98
C GLY A 126 -3.09 -3.63 3.76
N ASP A 127 -2.26 -3.09 4.64
CA ASP A 127 -1.50 -3.93 5.57
C ASP A 127 -2.48 -4.78 6.43
N LEU A 128 -2.06 -5.98 6.83
CA LEU A 128 -2.88 -6.86 7.67
C LEU A 128 -3.31 -6.21 8.98
N LYS A 129 -2.55 -5.23 9.48
CA LYS A 129 -2.92 -4.47 10.68
C LYS A 129 -4.11 -3.54 10.43
N ILE A 130 -4.18 -2.89 9.27
CA ILE A 130 -5.34 -2.11 8.82
C ILE A 130 -6.56 -3.01 8.68
N ILE A 131 -6.39 -4.15 8.01
CA ILE A 131 -7.46 -5.14 7.85
C ILE A 131 -7.97 -5.59 9.22
N GLY A 132 -7.06 -5.89 10.16
CA GLY A 132 -7.43 -6.25 11.52
C GLY A 132 -8.27 -5.17 12.22
N LEU A 133 -7.91 -3.89 12.09
CA LEU A 133 -8.68 -2.78 12.67
C LEU A 133 -10.06 -2.63 12.05
N LEU A 134 -10.16 -2.73 10.73
CA LEU A 134 -11.43 -2.65 10.01
C LEU A 134 -12.38 -3.80 10.37
N LEU A 135 -11.82 -4.95 10.74
CA LEU A 135 -12.56 -6.12 11.20
C LEU A 135 -12.73 -6.17 12.72
N GLY A 136 -12.38 -5.10 13.44
CA GLY A 136 -12.48 -5.03 14.90
C GLY A 136 -11.58 -6.00 15.65
N GLN A 137 -10.56 -6.57 15.02
CA GLN A 137 -9.64 -7.53 15.63
C GLN A 137 -8.61 -6.85 16.54
N GLN A 138 -8.25 -7.55 17.62
CA GLN A 138 -7.16 -7.17 18.50
C GLN A 138 -5.82 -7.18 17.74
N SER A 139 -5.06 -6.10 17.87
CA SER A 139 -3.72 -5.99 17.30
C SER A 139 -2.65 -6.71 18.14
N GLY A 140 -1.49 -6.97 17.53
CA GLY A 140 -0.34 -7.60 18.20
C GLY A 140 -0.27 -9.11 18.02
N PHE A 141 0.46 -9.79 18.91
CA PHE A 141 0.65 -11.24 18.87
C PHE A 141 -0.52 -11.97 19.52
N THR A 142 -1.63 -12.06 18.80
CA THR A 142 -2.88 -12.66 19.27
C THR A 142 -2.96 -14.15 18.97
N LYS A 143 -3.83 -14.86 19.70
CA LYS A 143 -4.02 -16.31 19.56
C LYS A 143 -4.70 -16.66 18.23
N PHE A 144 -5.72 -15.90 17.83
CA PHE A 144 -6.48 -16.13 16.60
C PHE A 144 -6.37 -14.94 15.62
N PRO A 145 -5.21 -14.74 14.96
CA PRO A 145 -4.96 -13.58 14.11
C PRO A 145 -5.54 -13.71 12.69
N CYS A 146 -5.95 -14.90 12.25
CA CYS A 146 -6.57 -15.08 10.94
C CYS A 146 -8.02 -14.58 10.98
N PHE A 147 -8.40 -13.73 10.02
CA PHE A 147 -9.78 -13.25 9.91
C PHE A 147 -10.71 -14.25 9.19
N ILE A 148 -10.15 -15.23 8.47
CA ILE A 148 -10.92 -16.23 7.70
C ILE A 148 -11.25 -17.46 8.57
N CYS A 149 -10.33 -17.88 9.43
CA CYS A 149 -10.48 -19.07 10.26
C CYS A 149 -9.91 -18.87 11.67
N GLU A 150 -10.15 -19.86 12.53
CA GLU A 150 -9.70 -19.91 13.91
C GLU A 150 -8.32 -20.57 14.03
N TRP A 151 -7.38 -20.13 13.18
CA TRP A 151 -5.99 -20.56 13.25
C TRP A 151 -5.36 -20.15 14.58
N ASP A 152 -4.92 -21.14 15.37
CA ASP A 152 -4.24 -20.92 16.64
C ASP A 152 -2.75 -20.66 16.40
N SER A 153 -2.34 -19.40 16.51
CA SER A 153 -0.96 -18.98 16.32
C SER A 153 0.03 -19.56 17.34
N ARG A 154 -0.48 -20.14 18.44
CA ARG A 154 0.31 -20.74 19.52
C ARG A 154 0.55 -22.24 19.31
N ASP A 155 -0.26 -22.89 18.47
CA ASP A 155 -0.20 -24.33 18.18
C ASP A 155 0.85 -24.66 17.10
N ARG A 156 2.13 -24.47 17.44
CA ARG A 156 3.25 -24.61 16.50
C ARG A 156 3.40 -26.02 15.92
N GLU A 157 3.00 -27.04 16.66
CA GLU A 157 3.08 -28.44 16.25
C GLU A 157 2.12 -28.72 15.09
N SER A 158 0.91 -28.16 15.15
CA SER A 158 -0.09 -28.37 14.10
C SER A 158 0.09 -27.49 12.87
N HIS A 159 0.89 -26.41 12.92
CA HIS A 159 0.95 -25.40 11.84
C HIS A 159 1.23 -25.98 10.46
N TRP A 160 2.18 -26.91 10.35
CA TRP A 160 2.59 -27.50 9.07
C TRP A 160 1.81 -28.77 8.70
N ILE A 161 1.02 -29.31 9.63
CA ILE A 161 0.26 -30.57 9.46
C ILE A 161 -1.21 -30.25 9.13
N LYS A 162 -1.80 -29.33 9.89
CA LYS A 162 -3.21 -28.98 9.82
C LYS A 162 -3.44 -27.86 8.80
N LYS A 163 -3.99 -28.24 7.65
CA LYS A 163 -4.39 -27.29 6.60
C LYS A 163 -5.75 -26.65 6.87
N ILE A 164 -6.72 -27.42 7.38
CA ILE A 164 -8.10 -26.96 7.57
C ILE A 164 -8.32 -26.58 9.04
N TRP A 165 -8.73 -25.34 9.27
CA TRP A 165 -9.06 -24.78 10.58
C TRP A 165 -10.54 -24.42 10.64
N PRO A 166 -11.17 -24.42 11.83
CA PRO A 166 -12.57 -24.01 11.96
C PRO A 166 -12.78 -22.62 11.34
N LYS A 167 -13.83 -22.47 10.52
CA LYS A 167 -14.16 -21.17 9.92
C LYS A 167 -14.52 -20.19 11.04
N ARG A 168 -14.12 -18.93 10.90
CA ARG A 168 -14.57 -17.89 11.81
C ARG A 168 -16.03 -17.57 11.52
N GLN A 169 -16.93 -18.02 12.39
CA GLN A 169 -18.38 -17.82 12.24
C GLN A 169 -18.90 -16.67 13.11
N GLU A 170 -18.33 -16.47 14.30
CA GLU A 170 -18.78 -15.46 15.26
C GLU A 170 -17.81 -14.28 15.36
N TRP A 171 -18.31 -13.08 15.10
CA TRP A 171 -17.61 -11.79 15.23
C TRP A 171 -18.04 -11.07 16.51
N ILE A 172 -18.05 -11.78 17.63
CA ILE A 172 -18.55 -11.25 18.91
C ILE A 172 -17.42 -10.53 19.65
N PRO A 173 -17.55 -9.23 19.96
CA PRO A 173 -16.60 -8.51 20.81
C PRO A 173 -16.33 -9.24 22.13
N GLY A 174 -15.06 -9.32 22.52
CA GLY A 174 -14.59 -10.04 23.70
C GLY A 174 -14.29 -11.53 23.48
N LYS A 175 -14.65 -12.11 22.34
CA LYS A 175 -14.33 -13.51 21.99
C LYS A 175 -13.26 -13.59 20.90
N LYS A 176 -12.40 -14.61 20.97
CA LYS A 176 -11.44 -15.01 19.91
C LYS A 176 -10.70 -13.84 19.23
N ASN A 177 -10.21 -12.93 20.07
CA ASN A 177 -9.44 -11.73 19.68
C ASN A 177 -10.22 -10.69 18.87
N ILE A 178 -11.54 -10.61 19.02
CA ILE A 178 -12.37 -9.52 18.52
C ILE A 178 -12.59 -8.49 19.64
N LEU A 179 -12.35 -7.22 19.36
CA LEU A 179 -12.54 -6.09 20.30
C LEU A 179 -13.78 -5.27 19.96
N ASN A 180 -14.04 -5.07 18.67
CA ASN A 180 -15.14 -4.24 18.16
C ASN A 180 -15.89 -5.00 17.07
N GLU A 181 -17.06 -4.47 16.70
CA GLU A 181 -17.74 -4.91 15.49
C GLU A 181 -16.89 -4.59 14.25
N TYR A 182 -17.11 -5.30 13.15
CA TYR A 182 -16.43 -4.97 11.90
C TYR A 182 -17.06 -3.71 11.29
N LEU A 183 -16.23 -2.84 10.74
CA LEU A 183 -16.66 -1.63 10.03
C LEU A 183 -17.05 -1.91 8.57
N ILE A 184 -16.64 -3.07 8.05
CA ILE A 184 -16.81 -3.48 6.66
C ILE A 184 -17.12 -4.97 6.58
N ASP A 185 -17.80 -5.41 5.53
CA ASP A 185 -18.03 -6.83 5.29
C ASP A 185 -16.67 -7.55 5.09
N PRO A 186 -16.37 -8.61 5.87
CA PRO A 186 -15.16 -9.41 5.67
C PRO A 186 -14.97 -9.94 4.25
N GLN A 187 -16.05 -10.14 3.48
CA GLN A 187 -16.00 -10.60 2.09
C GLN A 187 -15.38 -9.55 1.14
N ASN A 188 -15.38 -8.28 1.52
CA ASN A 188 -14.79 -7.21 0.73
C ASN A 188 -13.26 -7.12 0.92
N ILE A 189 -12.64 -7.93 1.77
CA ILE A 189 -11.20 -7.88 2.01
C ILE A 189 -10.42 -8.60 0.91
N LEU A 190 -9.41 -7.93 0.36
CA LEU A 190 -8.40 -8.52 -0.52
C LEU A 190 -7.10 -8.77 0.25
N LEU A 191 -6.54 -9.96 0.12
CA LEU A 191 -5.24 -10.28 0.72
C LEU A 191 -4.11 -9.52 0.01
N PRO A 192 -3.21 -8.83 0.75
CA PRO A 192 -2.17 -7.99 0.18
C PRO A 192 -0.95 -8.77 -0.35
N PRO A 193 -0.75 -8.89 -1.69
CA PRO A 193 0.34 -9.73 -2.24
C PRO A 193 1.73 -9.19 -1.89
N LEU A 194 1.90 -7.87 -1.85
CA LEU A 194 3.17 -7.27 -1.44
C LEU A 194 3.47 -7.58 0.02
N HIS A 195 2.52 -7.35 0.93
CA HIS A 195 2.76 -7.61 2.35
C HIS A 195 3.03 -9.11 2.61
N ILE A 196 2.40 -10.03 1.87
CA ILE A 196 2.69 -11.48 1.94
C ILE A 196 4.12 -11.76 1.49
N LYS A 197 4.53 -11.27 0.31
CA LYS A 197 5.91 -11.40 -0.18
C LYS A 197 6.94 -10.86 0.83
N LEU A 198 6.68 -9.70 1.42
CA LEU A 198 7.54 -9.13 2.48
C LEU A 198 7.60 -10.03 3.71
N GLY A 199 6.52 -10.76 4.03
CA GLY A 199 6.51 -11.75 5.10
C GLY A 199 7.33 -13.00 4.79
N LEU A 200 7.31 -13.46 3.54
CA LEU A 200 8.05 -14.65 3.11
C LEU A 200 9.56 -14.43 3.22
N ILE A 201 10.09 -13.33 2.65
CA ILE A 201 11.51 -12.98 2.77
C ILE A 201 11.91 -12.83 4.24
N LYS A 202 11.03 -12.25 5.06
CA LYS A 202 11.27 -12.11 6.48
C LYS A 202 11.46 -13.48 7.16
N GLN A 203 10.58 -14.44 6.89
CA GLN A 203 10.71 -15.78 7.48
C GLN A 203 11.96 -16.51 6.97
N PHE A 204 12.26 -16.42 5.67
CA PHE A 204 13.48 -16.95 5.10
C PHE A 204 14.72 -16.44 5.83
N VAL A 205 14.87 -15.11 5.94
CA VAL A 205 16.05 -14.51 6.59
C VAL A 205 16.10 -14.81 8.09
N LYS A 206 14.96 -14.91 8.77
CA LYS A 206 14.92 -15.32 10.18
C LYS A 206 15.39 -16.76 10.39
N ALA A 207 15.14 -17.66 9.44
CA ALA A 207 15.58 -19.06 9.50
C ALA A 207 17.05 -19.29 9.12
N LEU A 208 17.70 -18.36 8.40
CA LEU A 208 19.14 -18.48 8.05
C LEU A 208 20.03 -18.64 9.29
N ASP A 209 21.14 -19.36 9.14
CA ASP A 209 22.20 -19.36 10.14
C ASP A 209 22.83 -17.96 10.23
N LYS A 210 22.84 -17.38 11.44
CA LYS A 210 23.35 -16.03 11.67
C LYS A 210 24.88 -15.95 11.65
N GLY A 211 25.57 -17.08 11.78
CA GLY A 211 27.01 -17.22 11.53
C GLY A 211 27.33 -17.75 10.12
N GLY A 212 26.31 -18.01 9.29
CA GLY A 212 26.48 -18.60 7.97
C GLY A 212 26.85 -17.58 6.89
N LYS A 213 27.55 -18.04 5.86
CA LYS A 213 27.99 -17.23 4.70
C LYS A 213 26.84 -16.46 4.02
N CYS A 214 25.66 -17.08 3.94
CA CYS A 214 24.47 -16.45 3.36
C CYS A 214 24.04 -15.19 4.14
N PHE A 215 24.03 -15.26 5.48
CA PHE A 215 23.65 -14.13 6.32
C PHE A 215 24.74 -13.04 6.35
N GLU A 216 26.02 -13.44 6.39
CA GLU A 216 27.16 -12.52 6.26
C GLU A 216 27.11 -11.74 4.93
N TYR A 217 26.74 -12.41 3.84
CA TYR A 217 26.55 -11.76 2.54
C TYR A 217 25.45 -10.70 2.59
N LEU A 218 24.33 -10.95 3.28
CA LEU A 218 23.27 -9.95 3.42
C LEU A 218 23.76 -8.68 4.13
N ILE A 219 24.59 -8.83 5.17
CA ILE A 219 25.18 -7.72 5.91
C ILE A 219 26.10 -6.89 5.00
N SER A 220 26.99 -7.55 4.26
CA SER A 220 27.93 -6.87 3.37
C SER A 220 27.23 -6.21 2.17
N LYS A 221 26.17 -6.83 1.64
CA LYS A 221 25.41 -6.31 0.49
C LYS A 221 24.65 -5.02 0.82
N PHE A 222 24.17 -4.89 2.06
CA PHE A 222 23.37 -3.74 2.49
C PHE A 222 24.01 -3.02 3.67
N PRO A 223 25.16 -2.35 3.48
CA PRO A 223 25.89 -1.71 4.58
C PRO A 223 25.13 -0.52 5.21
N LYS A 224 24.08 -0.03 4.53
CA LYS A 224 23.18 1.02 5.05
C LYS A 224 22.07 0.48 5.95
N LEU A 225 21.86 -0.83 5.99
CA LEU A 225 20.91 -1.46 6.91
C LEU A 225 21.64 -1.86 8.18
N SER A 226 21.00 -1.63 9.33
CA SER A 226 21.53 -2.14 10.58
C SER A 226 21.43 -3.67 10.62
N SER A 227 22.39 -4.31 11.30
CA SER A 227 22.37 -5.76 11.52
C SER A 227 21.04 -6.23 12.12
N ALA A 228 20.45 -5.44 13.04
CA ALA A 228 19.13 -5.74 13.62
C ALA A 228 18.00 -5.78 12.57
N LYS A 229 17.99 -4.86 11.58
CA LYS A 229 16.99 -4.87 10.50
C LYS A 229 17.15 -6.11 9.62
N ILE A 230 18.39 -6.46 9.29
CA ILE A 230 18.70 -7.66 8.48
C ILE A 230 18.28 -8.92 9.25
N LYS A 231 18.65 -9.04 10.54
CA LYS A 231 18.26 -10.17 11.40
C LYS A 231 16.75 -10.36 11.49
N GLU A 232 16.00 -9.27 11.53
CA GLU A 232 14.52 -9.29 11.51
C GLU A 232 13.91 -9.42 10.12
N GLY A 233 14.73 -9.58 9.08
CA GLY A 233 14.27 -9.77 7.71
C GLY A 233 13.53 -8.56 7.14
N VAL A 234 13.89 -7.35 7.59
CA VAL A 234 13.23 -6.09 7.19
C VAL A 234 13.88 -5.57 5.92
N PHE A 235 13.26 -5.88 4.79
CA PHE A 235 13.68 -5.42 3.47
C PHE A 235 12.55 -4.67 2.76
N ASP A 236 12.91 -3.67 1.96
CA ASP A 236 11.98 -3.04 1.02
C ASP A 236 11.93 -3.78 -0.33
N GLY A 237 10.93 -3.45 -1.15
CA GLY A 237 10.75 -4.10 -2.45
C GLY A 237 11.92 -3.92 -3.44
N THR A 238 12.72 -2.86 -3.30
CA THR A 238 13.90 -2.61 -4.15
C THR A 238 15.06 -3.49 -3.72
N GLN A 239 15.27 -3.66 -2.41
CA GLN A 239 16.30 -4.52 -1.85
C GLN A 239 16.04 -6.00 -2.21
N ILE A 240 14.79 -6.45 -2.09
CA ILE A 240 14.40 -7.81 -2.50
C ILE A 240 14.68 -8.04 -3.99
N LYS A 241 14.30 -7.07 -4.85
CA LYS A 241 14.60 -7.15 -6.29
C LYS A 241 16.10 -7.26 -6.59
N LYS A 242 16.94 -6.57 -5.81
CA LYS A 242 18.40 -6.68 -5.95
C LYS A 242 18.87 -8.10 -5.60
N LEU A 243 18.39 -8.67 -4.49
CA LEU A 243 18.74 -10.03 -4.08
C LEU A 243 18.28 -11.09 -5.09
N VAL A 244 17.05 -10.96 -5.62
CA VAL A 244 16.50 -11.92 -6.60
C VAL A 244 17.36 -12.01 -7.85
N LYS A 245 18.01 -10.91 -8.25
CA LYS A 245 18.90 -10.83 -9.42
C LYS A 245 20.36 -11.16 -9.12
N ASP A 246 20.72 -11.36 -7.86
CA ASP A 246 22.10 -11.48 -7.43
C ASP A 246 22.55 -12.95 -7.46
N SER A 247 23.33 -13.33 -8.48
CA SER A 247 23.90 -14.67 -8.60
C SER A 247 24.90 -14.97 -7.48
N ASN A 248 25.64 -13.96 -7.00
CA ASN A 248 26.62 -14.14 -5.93
C ASN A 248 25.93 -14.46 -4.60
N PHE A 249 24.75 -13.88 -4.35
CA PHE A 249 23.96 -14.22 -3.17
C PHE A 249 23.62 -15.72 -3.12
N VAL A 250 23.28 -16.32 -4.26
CA VAL A 250 22.95 -17.75 -4.37
C VAL A 250 24.18 -18.64 -4.14
N GLN A 251 25.38 -18.17 -4.51
CA GLN A 251 26.63 -18.92 -4.30
C GLN A 251 27.03 -19.02 -2.83
N CYS A 252 26.53 -18.12 -1.97
CA CYS A 252 26.79 -18.14 -0.53
C CYS A 252 25.86 -19.07 0.26
N MET A 253 24.87 -19.69 -0.40
CA MET A 253 23.84 -20.50 0.25
C MET A 253 24.27 -21.97 0.38
N THR A 254 23.86 -22.59 1.48
CA THR A 254 23.79 -24.06 1.59
C THR A 254 22.73 -24.63 0.65
N ASN A 255 22.72 -25.95 0.45
CA ASN A 255 21.70 -26.60 -0.39
C ASN A 255 20.27 -26.34 0.09
N THR A 256 20.03 -26.41 1.41
CA THR A 256 18.71 -26.15 2.01
C THR A 256 18.26 -24.71 1.82
N GLU A 257 19.15 -23.75 2.09
CA GLU A 257 18.88 -22.32 1.88
C GLU A 257 18.60 -22.02 0.40
N LYS A 258 19.37 -22.62 -0.52
CA LYS A 258 19.20 -22.44 -1.96
C LYS A 258 17.86 -22.98 -2.44
N GLN A 259 17.43 -24.16 -1.99
CA GLN A 259 16.12 -24.72 -2.35
C GLN A 259 14.98 -23.79 -1.89
N ALA A 260 15.00 -23.35 -0.64
CA ALA A 260 14.01 -22.41 -0.12
C ALA A 260 14.03 -21.05 -0.84
N TRP A 261 15.22 -20.57 -1.21
CA TRP A 261 15.37 -19.33 -1.98
C TRP A 261 14.80 -19.44 -3.40
N VAL A 262 15.07 -20.56 -4.08
CA VAL A 262 14.52 -20.83 -5.42
C VAL A 262 12.99 -20.90 -5.36
N ALA A 263 12.43 -21.69 -4.44
CA ALA A 263 10.99 -21.77 -4.26
C ALA A 263 10.35 -20.41 -3.94
N PHE A 264 11.01 -19.58 -3.13
CA PHE A 264 10.59 -18.19 -2.89
C PHE A 264 10.53 -17.37 -4.18
N LYS A 265 11.58 -17.42 -5.01
CA LYS A 265 11.60 -16.70 -6.29
C LYS A 265 10.47 -17.19 -7.21
N ASP A 266 10.26 -18.50 -7.28
CA ASP A 266 9.25 -19.10 -8.14
C ASP A 266 7.84 -18.69 -7.73
N VAL A 267 7.52 -18.66 -6.42
CA VAL A 267 6.24 -18.14 -5.94
C VAL A 267 6.10 -16.63 -6.17
N VAL A 268 7.17 -15.87 -6.02
CA VAL A 268 7.13 -14.41 -6.29
C VAL A 268 6.89 -14.12 -7.76
N GLU A 269 7.42 -14.94 -8.67
CA GLU A 269 7.25 -14.77 -10.11
C GLU A 269 5.93 -15.37 -10.62
N GLY A 270 5.62 -16.60 -10.21
CA GLY A 270 4.51 -17.40 -10.73
C GLY A 270 3.20 -17.28 -9.97
N PHE A 271 3.17 -16.62 -8.82
CA PHE A 271 1.93 -16.41 -8.06
C PHE A 271 1.76 -14.96 -7.61
N LEU A 272 2.69 -14.42 -6.81
CA LEU A 272 2.64 -13.04 -6.27
C LEU A 272 3.14 -11.98 -7.27
N GLY A 273 3.32 -12.41 -8.53
CA GLY A 273 3.85 -11.65 -9.65
C GLY A 273 2.80 -10.78 -10.31
N ASN A 274 2.98 -10.49 -11.60
CA ASN A 274 1.97 -9.80 -12.41
C ASN A 274 0.98 -10.80 -13.04
N GLU A 275 1.45 -12.02 -13.29
CA GLU A 275 0.70 -13.11 -13.91
C GLU A 275 0.75 -14.31 -12.97
N ARG A 276 -0.37 -15.02 -12.87
CA ARG A 276 -0.47 -16.28 -12.12
C ARG A 276 -0.24 -17.44 -13.10
N LYS A 277 0.80 -18.23 -12.87
CA LYS A 277 1.08 -19.45 -13.64
C LYS A 277 0.04 -20.52 -13.32
N GLU A 278 -0.26 -21.40 -14.28
CA GLU A 278 -1.20 -22.51 -14.07
C GLU A 278 -0.76 -23.42 -12.92
N ASN A 279 0.54 -23.68 -12.82
CA ASN A 279 1.14 -24.53 -11.79
C ASN A 279 1.43 -23.80 -10.46
N TYR A 280 0.75 -22.68 -10.16
CA TYR A 280 1.05 -21.89 -8.96
C TYR A 280 0.83 -22.67 -7.65
N LYS A 281 -0.09 -23.64 -7.64
CA LYS A 281 -0.37 -24.48 -6.46
C LYS A 281 0.83 -25.35 -6.11
N GLU A 282 1.50 -25.89 -7.12
CA GLU A 282 2.73 -26.68 -7.00
C GLU A 282 3.87 -25.79 -6.50
N LEU A 283 4.01 -24.58 -7.04
CA LEU A 283 5.02 -23.61 -6.57
C LEU A 283 4.84 -23.27 -5.09
N VAL A 284 3.59 -23.02 -4.66
CA VAL A 284 3.28 -22.73 -3.25
C VAL A 284 3.52 -23.96 -2.36
N THR A 285 3.19 -25.17 -2.84
CA THR A 285 3.43 -26.41 -2.10
C THR A 285 4.93 -26.62 -1.88
N GLU A 286 5.75 -26.41 -2.90
CA GLU A 286 7.21 -26.54 -2.81
C GLU A 286 7.82 -25.45 -1.89
N LEU A 287 7.29 -24.23 -1.94
CA LEU A 287 7.67 -23.18 -1.00
C LEU A 287 7.41 -23.59 0.45
N LEU A 288 6.22 -24.11 0.75
CA LEU A 288 5.85 -24.53 2.10
C LEU A 288 6.76 -25.66 2.59
N ARG A 289 7.02 -26.66 1.75
CA ARG A 289 7.91 -27.78 2.05
C ARG A 289 9.33 -27.31 2.36
N THR A 290 9.91 -26.49 1.48
CA THR A 290 11.29 -26.00 1.63
C THR A 290 11.44 -25.04 2.82
N TYR A 291 10.43 -24.20 3.08
CA TYR A 291 10.43 -23.32 4.26
C TYR A 291 10.34 -24.14 5.55
N HIS A 292 9.53 -25.18 5.58
CA HIS A 292 9.47 -26.09 6.73
C HIS A 292 10.83 -26.75 6.99
N LEU A 293 11.47 -27.29 5.94
CA LEU A 293 12.81 -27.90 6.03
C LEU A 293 13.92 -26.93 6.44
N LEU A 294 13.83 -25.66 6.02
CA LEU A 294 14.76 -24.62 6.44
C LEU A 294 14.58 -24.25 7.93
N GLY A 295 13.49 -24.67 8.57
CA GLY A 295 13.17 -24.29 9.95
C GLY A 295 12.45 -22.94 10.07
N CYS A 296 11.77 -22.49 9.01
CA CYS A 296 10.92 -21.30 9.10
C CYS A 296 9.76 -21.54 10.07
N ASN A 297 9.42 -20.51 10.85
CA ASN A 297 8.17 -20.51 11.61
C ASN A 297 6.99 -20.15 10.70
N MET A 298 5.84 -20.80 10.89
CA MET A 298 4.63 -20.43 10.14
C MET A 298 4.10 -19.09 10.64
N SER A 299 4.34 -18.03 9.87
CA SER A 299 3.70 -16.74 10.08
C SER A 299 2.27 -16.73 9.54
N ILE A 300 1.45 -15.76 9.97
CA ILE A 300 0.10 -15.56 9.41
C ILE A 300 0.09 -15.44 7.88
N LYS A 301 1.16 -14.88 7.29
CA LYS A 301 1.31 -14.73 5.82
C LYS A 301 1.58 -16.07 5.13
N ILE A 302 2.34 -16.96 5.78
CA ILE A 302 2.54 -18.34 5.31
C ILE A 302 1.26 -19.14 5.49
N HIS A 303 0.56 -18.94 6.61
CA HIS A 303 -0.73 -19.58 6.87
C HIS A 303 -1.76 -19.26 5.78
N TYR A 304 -1.86 -18.00 5.30
CA TYR A 304 -2.74 -17.69 4.17
C TYR A 304 -2.41 -18.49 2.91
N LEU A 305 -1.12 -18.71 2.61
CA LEU A 305 -0.73 -19.56 1.48
C LEU A 305 -1.03 -21.05 1.72
N HIS A 306 -0.89 -21.51 2.96
CA HIS A 306 -1.14 -22.90 3.32
C HIS A 306 -2.63 -23.26 3.34
N SER A 307 -3.46 -22.44 4.00
CA SER A 307 -4.86 -22.75 4.32
C SER A 307 -5.88 -21.99 3.47
N HIS A 308 -5.50 -20.87 2.85
CA HIS A 308 -6.42 -19.95 2.18
C HIS A 308 -5.96 -19.55 0.78
N LEU A 309 -5.27 -20.46 0.08
CA LEU A 309 -4.74 -20.20 -1.27
C LEU A 309 -5.83 -19.81 -2.27
N GLU A 310 -7.04 -20.37 -2.14
CA GLU A 310 -8.19 -20.06 -3.01
C GLU A 310 -8.87 -18.73 -2.67
N TYR A 311 -8.48 -18.05 -1.59
CA TYR A 311 -9.00 -16.71 -1.25
C TYR A 311 -8.37 -15.62 -2.14
N PHE A 312 -7.24 -15.91 -2.79
CA PHE A 312 -6.55 -14.95 -3.64
C PHE A 312 -7.29 -14.78 -4.97
N PRO A 313 -7.55 -13.55 -5.42
CA PRO A 313 -8.21 -13.31 -6.70
C PRO A 313 -7.37 -13.80 -7.88
N ASP A 314 -8.05 -14.14 -8.98
CA ASP A 314 -7.40 -14.66 -10.18
C ASP A 314 -6.44 -13.68 -10.84
N ASN A 315 -6.76 -12.38 -10.79
CA ASN A 315 -5.98 -11.28 -11.35
C ASN A 315 -5.05 -10.61 -10.31
N LEU A 316 -4.47 -11.40 -9.40
CA LEU A 316 -3.67 -10.93 -8.26
C LEU A 316 -2.61 -9.87 -8.59
N GLY A 317 -1.95 -10.01 -9.74
CA GLY A 317 -0.93 -9.08 -10.20
C GLY A 317 -1.47 -7.67 -10.50
N LYS A 318 -2.65 -7.59 -11.11
CA LYS A 318 -3.35 -6.33 -11.40
C LYS A 318 -4.00 -5.74 -10.14
N MET A 319 -4.46 -6.58 -9.23
CA MET A 319 -5.05 -6.16 -7.95
C MET A 319 -4.03 -5.87 -6.85
N SER A 320 -2.72 -5.94 -7.11
CA SER A 320 -1.73 -5.73 -6.05
C SER A 320 -1.77 -4.31 -5.45
N ASP A 321 -1.42 -4.25 -4.19
CA ASP A 321 -1.20 -3.09 -3.32
C ASP A 321 0.04 -2.25 -3.69
N LYS A 322 0.87 -2.69 -4.64
CA LYS A 322 2.05 -1.93 -5.11
C LYS A 322 1.70 -0.53 -5.60
N GLN A 323 0.51 -0.33 -6.16
CA GLN A 323 0.07 0.99 -6.63
C GLN A 323 -0.25 1.93 -5.46
N GLY A 324 -0.87 1.42 -4.38
CA GLY A 324 -1.10 2.17 -3.15
C GLY A 324 0.21 2.63 -2.50
N GLU A 325 1.21 1.75 -2.43
CA GLU A 325 2.55 2.09 -1.93
C GLU A 325 3.26 3.18 -2.76
N ARG A 326 3.06 3.19 -4.09
CA ARG A 326 3.58 4.28 -4.94
C ARG A 326 2.91 5.61 -4.63
N PHE A 327 1.59 5.60 -4.42
CA PHE A 327 0.87 6.79 -4.01
C PHE A 327 1.44 7.35 -2.70
N HIS A 328 1.78 6.49 -1.74
CA HIS A 328 2.42 6.92 -0.49
C HIS A 328 3.72 7.71 -0.74
N GLN A 329 4.53 7.31 -1.73
CA GLN A 329 5.75 8.04 -2.12
C GLN A 329 5.42 9.39 -2.77
N ASP A 330 4.45 9.42 -3.68
CA ASP A 330 4.06 10.64 -4.38
C ASP A 330 3.44 11.67 -3.43
N ILE A 331 2.58 11.24 -2.50
CA ILE A 331 1.95 12.12 -1.51
C ILE A 331 2.94 12.59 -0.45
N LYS A 332 3.93 11.78 -0.06
CA LYS A 332 5.02 12.22 0.83
C LYS A 332 5.81 13.38 0.22
N GLU A 333 5.98 13.37 -1.10
CA GLU A 333 6.59 14.49 -1.80
C GLU A 333 5.71 15.76 -1.73
N MET A 334 4.39 15.61 -1.87
CA MET A 334 3.44 16.71 -1.71
C MET A 334 3.45 17.27 -0.29
N GLU A 335 3.39 16.40 0.73
CA GLU A 335 3.46 16.78 2.15
C GLU A 335 4.69 17.66 2.43
N ARG A 336 5.84 17.28 1.86
CA ARG A 336 7.09 18.05 1.97
C ARG A 336 7.00 19.42 1.28
N ARG A 337 6.38 19.49 0.10
CA ARG A 337 6.23 20.74 -0.66
C ARG A 337 5.27 21.72 0.03
N TYR A 338 4.22 21.20 0.66
CA TYR A 338 3.19 22.01 1.30
C TYR A 338 3.54 22.44 2.72
N GLN A 339 4.66 21.95 3.29
CA GLN A 339 5.28 22.46 4.52
C GLN A 339 4.29 22.63 5.70
N GLY A 340 3.41 21.66 5.93
CA GLY A 340 2.43 21.71 7.01
C GLY A 340 1.03 22.20 6.60
N ARG A 341 0.87 22.75 5.39
CA ARG A 341 -0.45 23.09 4.82
C ARG A 341 -1.07 21.88 4.13
N TRP A 342 -1.37 20.87 4.93
CA TRP A 342 -1.92 19.59 4.49
C TRP A 342 -3.45 19.63 4.48
N ASP A 343 -4.00 20.51 3.64
CA ASP A 343 -5.43 20.81 3.55
C ASP A 343 -6.03 20.39 2.20
N VAL A 344 -7.29 20.79 1.96
CA VAL A 344 -8.01 20.54 0.71
C VAL A 344 -7.25 21.02 -0.53
N ASN A 345 -6.45 22.10 -0.43
CA ASN A 345 -5.67 22.62 -1.56
C ASN A 345 -4.55 21.68 -1.97
N MET A 346 -3.93 20.97 -1.01
CA MET A 346 -2.90 19.98 -1.32
C MET A 346 -3.47 18.81 -2.12
N MET A 347 -4.65 18.33 -1.72
CA MET A 347 -5.33 17.20 -2.37
C MET A 347 -5.84 17.59 -3.76
N ALA A 348 -6.44 18.78 -3.88
CA ALA A 348 -6.86 19.34 -5.16
C ALA A 348 -5.69 19.58 -6.13
N ASP A 349 -4.53 20.05 -5.63
CA ASP A 349 -3.33 20.21 -6.46
C ASP A 349 -2.74 18.87 -6.92
N TYR A 350 -2.89 17.81 -6.12
CA TYR A 350 -2.52 16.46 -6.54
C TYR A 350 -3.37 16.03 -7.74
N CYS A 351 -4.70 16.18 -7.67
CA CYS A 351 -5.59 15.86 -8.79
C CYS A 351 -5.29 16.70 -10.03
N TRP A 352 -4.99 18.00 -9.86
CA TRP A 352 -4.53 18.83 -10.98
C TRP A 352 -3.23 18.32 -11.61
N CYS A 353 -2.28 17.83 -10.81
CA CYS A 353 -1.07 17.21 -11.35
C CYS A 353 -1.37 15.93 -12.14
N LEU A 354 -2.41 15.16 -11.78
CA LEU A 354 -2.82 13.97 -12.53
C LEU A 354 -3.41 14.33 -13.90
N LYS A 355 -4.33 15.32 -13.95
CA LYS A 355 -5.00 15.78 -15.18
C LYS A 355 -4.04 16.52 -16.13
N ARG A 356 -3.18 17.41 -15.62
CA ARG A 356 -2.21 18.12 -16.49
C ARG A 356 -1.31 17.15 -17.23
N ASP A 357 -0.84 16.11 -16.55
CA ASP A 357 0.12 15.18 -17.16
C ASP A 357 -0.56 14.28 -18.21
N SER A 358 -1.90 14.25 -18.35
CA SER A 358 -2.64 13.53 -19.41
C SER A 358 -2.72 14.28 -20.74
N ASP A 359 -2.76 15.62 -20.70
CA ASP A 359 -3.20 16.43 -21.85
C ASP A 359 -2.10 16.93 -22.81
N VAL A 360 -0.79 16.86 -22.49
CA VAL A 360 0.21 17.55 -23.34
C VAL A 360 1.64 16.98 -23.33
N ASP A 361 2.30 16.99 -24.51
CA ASP A 361 3.75 16.78 -24.65
C ASP A 361 4.52 18.07 -24.27
N HIS A 362 5.16 18.07 -23.10
CA HIS A 362 5.85 19.25 -22.55
C HIS A 362 7.39 19.21 -22.73
N LYS A 363 8.02 20.39 -22.91
CA LYS A 363 9.50 20.59 -22.96
C LYS A 363 10.26 20.03 -21.74
N ARG A 364 9.60 19.91 -20.57
CA ARG A 364 10.11 19.22 -19.38
C ARG A 364 9.09 18.17 -18.95
N LYS A 365 9.39 16.89 -19.19
CA LYS A 365 8.58 15.77 -18.69
C LYS A 365 8.81 15.61 -17.18
N THR A 366 7.74 15.60 -16.40
CA THR A 366 7.81 15.23 -14.98
C THR A 366 8.00 13.71 -14.91
N ARG A 367 8.66 13.19 -13.86
CA ARG A 367 8.71 11.73 -13.62
C ARG A 367 7.39 11.20 -13.05
N LYS A 368 6.35 12.03 -12.87
CA LYS A 368 5.06 11.64 -12.29
C LYS A 368 4.18 10.94 -13.32
N ARG A 369 3.19 10.19 -12.82
CA ARG A 369 2.26 9.39 -13.64
C ARG A 369 1.12 10.31 -14.07
N SER A 370 0.72 10.31 -15.34
CA SER A 370 -0.54 10.94 -15.77
C SER A 370 -1.73 10.08 -15.39
N PHE A 371 -2.94 10.64 -15.42
CA PHE A 371 -4.12 9.86 -15.07
C PHE A 371 -4.31 8.62 -15.96
N LEU A 372 -4.16 8.80 -17.28
CA LEU A 372 -4.40 7.77 -18.30
C LEU A 372 -3.20 6.86 -18.62
N THR A 373 -1.96 7.20 -18.25
CA THR A 373 -0.79 6.36 -18.61
C THR A 373 -0.18 5.61 -17.43
N SER A 374 0.16 4.34 -17.64
CA SER A 374 1.03 3.59 -16.74
C SER A 374 2.49 4.01 -16.94
N ARG A 375 3.28 4.15 -15.86
CA ARG A 375 4.73 4.27 -16.02
C ARG A 375 5.23 2.97 -16.64
N LYS A 376 5.69 3.01 -17.90
CA LYS A 376 6.48 1.90 -18.49
C LYS A 376 7.61 1.59 -17.51
N THR A 377 7.58 0.40 -16.93
CA THR A 377 8.75 -0.12 -16.22
C THR A 377 9.82 -0.22 -17.28
N GLN A 378 10.86 0.62 -17.22
CA GLN A 378 12.02 0.40 -18.08
C GLN A 378 12.51 -1.02 -17.80
N LYS A 379 12.25 -1.93 -18.74
CA LYS A 379 13.15 -3.06 -18.98
C LYS A 379 14.45 -2.38 -19.39
N LEU A 380 15.31 -2.11 -18.41
CA LEU A 380 16.72 -1.96 -18.69
C LEU A 380 17.13 -3.34 -19.19
N SER A 381 17.31 -3.42 -20.51
CA SER A 381 17.89 -4.54 -21.25
C SER A 381 19.18 -4.99 -20.59
#